data_AF-A0A7C6S1X0-F1
#
_entry.id   AF-A0A7C6S1X0-F1
#
_cell.length_a   1.000
_cell.length_b   1.000
_cell.length_c   1.000
_cell.angle_alpha   90.00
_cell.angle_beta   90.00
_cell.angle_gamma   90.00
#
_symmetry.space_group_name_H-M   'P 1'
#
loop_
_entity.id
_entity.type
_entity.pdbx_description
1 polymer ?
#
loop_
_entity_poly.entity_id
_entity_poly.type
_entity_poly.pdbx_seq_one_letter_code
_entity_poly.pdbx_strand_id
1 'polypeptide(L)'
;PNTNPATITLDFERALHWLQTGAEPSDTVRNILSREGVLMKKHLLGGVAKGAFTEEEADRKYEEWMANKNKDIESVKAAEEEKERAEEKARLDAEKKANQARLDELAKKKAEEVAALEAEKAEKAAAEEAAKAPAVEEAPAEEPAKEDNKEEAAE
;
A
#
# COMPACT_ATOMS: atom_id res chain seq x y z
N PRO A 1 -1.94 -21.99 4.55
CA PRO A 1 -1.04 -21.16 5.39
C PRO A 1 -1.33 -19.69 5.11
N ASN A 2 -1.16 -18.81 6.10
CA ASN A 2 -1.59 -17.41 6.00
C ASN A 2 -0.42 -16.44 5.85
N THR A 3 0.82 -16.90 6.07
CA THR A 3 2.05 -16.18 5.74
C THR A 3 2.65 -16.74 4.46
N ASN A 4 3.25 -15.86 3.66
CA ASN A 4 4.11 -16.23 2.54
C ASN A 4 5.45 -15.48 2.71
N PRO A 5 6.61 -16.17 2.80
CA PRO A 5 6.76 -17.62 2.86
C PRO A 5 6.10 -18.23 4.11
N ALA A 6 5.57 -19.44 3.98
CA ALA A 6 4.91 -20.14 5.08
C ALA A 6 5.90 -20.45 6.23
N THR A 7 5.60 -19.91 7.41
CA THR A 7 6.32 -20.14 8.68
C THR A 7 6.09 -21.58 9.17
N ILE A 8 7.16 -22.31 9.48
CA ILE A 8 7.11 -23.69 9.98
C ILE A 8 8.05 -23.79 11.20
N THR A 9 7.57 -24.45 12.25
CA THR A 9 8.35 -24.83 13.43
C THR A 9 8.34 -26.35 13.55
N LEU A 10 9.50 -26.97 13.61
CA LEU A 10 9.64 -28.43 13.56
C LEU A 10 10.81 -28.91 14.42
N ASP A 11 10.55 -29.93 15.23
CA ASP A 11 11.56 -30.69 15.97
C ASP A 11 12.28 -31.64 15.00
N PHE A 12 13.48 -31.25 14.58
CA PHE A 12 14.24 -31.96 13.55
C PHE A 12 14.67 -33.36 13.99
N GLU A 13 15.14 -33.50 15.23
CA GLU A 13 15.63 -34.76 15.78
C GLU A 13 14.50 -35.78 15.93
N ARG A 14 13.34 -35.35 16.47
CA ARG A 14 12.18 -36.24 16.62
C ARG A 14 11.54 -36.59 15.28
N ALA A 15 11.54 -35.68 14.31
CA ALA A 15 11.09 -35.98 12.95
C ALA A 15 11.99 -37.02 12.27
N LEU A 16 13.33 -36.88 12.42
CA LEU A 16 14.29 -37.85 11.91
C LEU A 16 14.14 -39.23 12.58
N HIS A 17 13.98 -39.27 13.90
CA HIS A 17 13.75 -40.50 14.66
C HIS A 17 12.53 -41.28 14.14
N TRP A 18 11.36 -40.63 14.02
CA TRP A 18 10.15 -41.29 13.54
C TRP A 18 10.30 -41.82 12.10
N LEU A 19 10.99 -41.07 11.23
CA LEU A 19 11.29 -41.53 9.88
C LEU A 19 12.24 -42.73 9.87
N GLN A 20 13.18 -42.83 10.82
CA GLN A 20 14.07 -43.98 10.98
C GLN A 20 13.33 -45.22 11.50
N THR A 21 12.37 -45.06 12.42
CA THR A 21 11.51 -46.15 12.92
C THR A 21 10.41 -46.58 11.94
N GLY A 22 10.38 -46.02 10.73
CA GLY A 22 9.50 -46.45 9.64
C GLY A 22 8.21 -45.65 9.45
N ALA A 23 8.06 -44.46 10.06
CA ALA A 23 6.89 -43.61 9.83
C ALA A 23 6.78 -43.18 8.35
N GLU A 24 5.59 -43.33 7.77
CA GLU A 24 5.28 -42.92 6.41
C GLU A 24 4.63 -41.51 6.42
N PRO A 25 5.30 -40.47 5.87
CA PRO A 25 4.71 -39.14 5.80
C PRO A 25 3.69 -39.05 4.65
N SER A 26 2.53 -38.46 4.94
CA SER A 26 1.57 -38.01 3.92
C SER A 26 2.18 -36.92 3.03
N ASP A 27 1.64 -36.69 1.83
CA ASP A 27 2.36 -35.93 0.80
C ASP A 27 2.67 -34.47 1.19
N THR A 28 1.74 -33.76 1.82
CA THR A 28 2.00 -32.41 2.37
C THR A 28 3.09 -32.43 3.44
N VAL A 29 3.11 -33.45 4.30
CA VAL A 29 4.13 -33.61 5.36
C VAL A 29 5.49 -34.00 4.75
N ARG A 30 5.50 -34.81 3.69
CA ARG A 30 6.69 -35.15 2.90
C ARG A 30 7.30 -33.90 2.27
N ASN A 31 6.48 -33.02 1.70
CA ASN A 31 6.94 -31.75 1.13
C ASN A 31 7.53 -30.82 2.19
N ILE A 32 6.94 -30.75 3.39
CA ILE A 32 7.52 -30.02 4.54
C ILE A 32 8.86 -30.63 4.96
N LEU A 33 8.91 -31.93 5.25
CA LEU A 33 10.14 -32.64 5.67
C LEU A 33 11.24 -32.68 4.58
N SER A 34 10.86 -32.46 3.32
CA SER A 34 11.79 -32.27 2.19
C SER A 34 12.33 -30.84 2.14
N ARG A 35 11.51 -29.83 2.46
CA ARG A 35 11.94 -28.43 2.49
C ARG A 35 12.83 -28.11 3.70
N GLU A 36 12.47 -28.60 4.87
CA GLU A 36 13.22 -28.41 6.13
C GLU A 36 14.39 -29.43 6.29
N GLY A 37 14.73 -30.20 5.25
CA GLY A 37 15.95 -31.01 5.17
C GLY A 37 15.96 -32.39 5.86
N VAL A 38 14.99 -32.70 6.72
CA VAL A 38 14.92 -33.97 7.48
C VAL A 38 15.06 -35.21 6.58
N LEU A 39 14.40 -35.21 5.40
CA LEU A 39 14.48 -36.31 4.44
C LEU A 39 15.87 -36.44 3.78
N MET A 40 16.61 -35.34 3.59
CA MET A 40 17.96 -35.36 3.05
C MET A 40 18.96 -35.92 4.08
N LYS A 41 18.90 -35.47 5.34
CA LYS A 41 19.72 -36.03 6.43
C LYS A 41 19.43 -37.53 6.60
N LYS A 42 18.16 -37.97 6.53
CA LYS A 42 17.79 -39.40 6.53
C LYS A 42 18.44 -40.18 5.38
N HIS A 43 18.41 -39.64 4.15
CA HIS A 43 19.00 -40.30 2.99
C HIS A 43 20.52 -40.47 3.15
N LEU A 44 21.21 -39.40 3.57
CA LEU A 44 22.67 -39.38 3.73
C LEU A 44 23.12 -40.32 4.86
N LEU A 45 22.47 -40.30 6.03
CA LEU A 45 22.71 -41.28 7.11
C LEU A 45 22.42 -42.72 6.66
N GLY A 46 21.42 -42.93 5.80
CA GLY A 46 21.15 -44.21 5.16
C GLY A 46 22.24 -44.67 4.16
N GLY A 47 23.12 -43.77 3.72
CA GLY A 47 24.36 -44.07 3.00
C GLY A 47 25.52 -44.41 3.94
N VAL A 48 25.69 -43.64 5.02
CA VAL A 48 26.71 -43.90 6.07
C VAL A 48 26.50 -45.27 6.71
N ALA A 49 25.25 -45.62 7.06
CA ALA A 49 24.89 -46.93 7.61
C ALA A 49 25.11 -48.11 6.63
N LYS A 50 25.39 -47.83 5.35
CA LYS A 50 25.76 -48.82 4.31
C LYS A 50 27.24 -48.75 3.93
N GLY A 51 28.03 -47.92 4.61
CA GLY A 51 29.46 -47.70 4.31
C GLY A 51 29.73 -46.95 3.01
N ALA A 52 28.75 -46.22 2.47
CA ALA A 52 28.91 -45.51 1.19
C ALA A 52 29.68 -44.18 1.31
N PHE A 53 29.60 -43.53 2.48
CA PHE A 53 30.24 -42.25 2.83
C PHE A 53 30.62 -42.24 4.31
N THR A 54 31.53 -41.36 4.73
CA THR A 54 31.70 -41.04 6.16
C THR A 54 30.58 -40.12 6.66
N GLU A 55 30.44 -39.99 7.98
CA GLU A 55 29.49 -39.04 8.59
C GLU A 55 29.87 -37.58 8.28
N GLU A 56 31.17 -37.25 8.29
CA GLU A 56 31.67 -35.92 7.87
C GLU A 56 31.36 -35.61 6.40
N GLU A 57 31.47 -36.60 5.50
CA GLU A 57 31.11 -36.44 4.09
C GLU A 57 29.60 -36.29 3.88
N ALA A 58 28.79 -36.98 4.68
CA ALA A 58 27.35 -36.83 4.68
C ALA A 58 26.96 -35.42 5.16
N ASP A 59 27.60 -34.92 6.20
CA ASP A 59 27.24 -33.64 6.81
C ASP A 59 27.67 -32.46 5.96
N ARG A 60 28.86 -32.48 5.35
CA ARG A 60 29.23 -31.49 4.32
C ARG A 60 28.23 -31.46 3.15
N LYS A 61 27.81 -32.62 2.64
CA LYS A 61 26.80 -32.70 1.55
C LYS A 61 25.44 -32.16 2.00
N TYR A 62 25.08 -32.35 3.27
CA TYR A 62 23.87 -31.80 3.87
C TYR A 62 23.93 -30.28 3.97
N GLU A 63 25.07 -29.73 4.42
CA GLU A 63 25.31 -28.27 4.49
C GLU A 63 25.32 -27.61 3.11
N GLU A 64 26.03 -28.19 2.13
CA GLU A 64 26.03 -27.73 0.73
C GLU A 64 24.61 -27.73 0.14
N TRP A 65 23.81 -28.77 0.42
CA TRP A 65 22.43 -28.86 -0.04
C TRP A 65 21.50 -27.86 0.68
N MET A 66 21.66 -27.68 2.00
CA MET A 66 20.92 -26.69 2.80
C MET A 66 21.25 -25.25 2.36
N ALA A 67 22.51 -24.94 2.07
CA ALA A 67 22.92 -23.62 1.59
C ALA A 67 22.26 -23.29 0.24
N ASN A 68 22.23 -24.26 -0.68
CA ASN A 68 21.51 -24.12 -1.94
C ASN A 68 19.99 -23.98 -1.73
N LYS A 69 19.38 -24.71 -0.79
CA LYS A 69 17.94 -24.57 -0.49
C LYS A 69 17.55 -23.29 0.22
N ASN A 70 18.38 -22.76 1.11
CA ASN A 70 18.17 -21.44 1.70
C ASN A 70 18.23 -20.36 0.61
N LYS A 71 19.20 -20.44 -0.32
CA LYS A 71 19.32 -19.54 -1.47
C LYS A 71 18.13 -19.62 -2.44
N ASP A 72 17.65 -20.83 -2.77
CA ASP A 72 16.42 -21.02 -3.54
C ASP A 72 15.25 -20.29 -2.86
N ILE A 73 15.05 -20.52 -1.56
CA ILE A 73 13.97 -19.93 -0.76
C ILE A 73 14.10 -18.39 -0.69
N GLU A 74 15.29 -17.85 -0.47
CA GLU A 74 15.57 -16.40 -0.45
C GLU A 74 15.24 -15.74 -1.79
N SER A 75 15.57 -16.38 -2.91
CA SER A 75 15.21 -15.86 -4.24
C SER A 75 13.70 -15.81 -4.47
N VAL A 76 12.94 -16.76 -3.92
CA VAL A 76 11.48 -16.74 -3.97
C VAL A 76 10.93 -15.61 -3.10
N LYS A 77 11.42 -15.43 -1.87
CA LYS A 77 11.01 -14.31 -0.99
C LYS A 77 11.21 -12.96 -1.68
N ALA A 78 12.40 -12.71 -2.21
CA ALA A 78 12.72 -11.45 -2.88
C ALA A 78 11.80 -11.19 -4.09
N ALA A 79 11.49 -12.23 -4.87
CA ALA A 79 10.57 -12.15 -6.01
C ALA A 79 9.08 -12.02 -5.62
N GLU A 80 8.71 -12.30 -4.37
CA GLU A 80 7.37 -12.08 -3.82
C GLU A 80 7.26 -10.69 -3.18
N GLU A 81 8.25 -10.25 -2.41
CA GLU A 81 8.37 -8.88 -1.90
C GLU A 81 8.42 -7.82 -3.01
N GLU A 82 9.06 -8.12 -4.14
CA GLU A 82 9.06 -7.24 -5.31
C GLU A 82 7.67 -7.14 -5.97
N LYS A 83 6.94 -8.26 -6.06
CA LYS A 83 5.56 -8.28 -6.59
C LYS A 83 4.61 -7.51 -5.69
N GLU A 84 4.63 -7.76 -4.38
CA GLU A 84 3.77 -7.07 -3.42
C GLU A 84 4.02 -5.55 -3.47
N ARG A 85 5.30 -5.13 -3.53
CA ARG A 85 5.67 -3.71 -3.71
C ARG A 85 5.20 -3.12 -5.04
N ALA A 86 5.27 -3.89 -6.13
CA ALA A 86 4.81 -3.46 -7.45
C ALA A 86 3.27 -3.34 -7.52
N GLU A 87 2.55 -4.32 -6.96
CA GLU A 87 1.09 -4.34 -6.87
C GLU A 87 0.56 -3.24 -5.93
N GLU A 88 1.17 -3.02 -4.77
CA GLU A 88 0.81 -1.90 -3.90
C GLU A 88 1.09 -0.55 -4.57
N LYS A 89 2.25 -0.38 -5.22
CA LYS A 89 2.52 0.86 -5.97
C LYS A 89 1.47 1.09 -7.06
N ALA A 90 1.12 0.06 -7.84
CA ALA A 90 0.08 0.15 -8.86
C ALA A 90 -1.30 0.50 -8.26
N ARG A 91 -1.66 -0.09 -7.12
CA ARG A 91 -2.88 0.22 -6.36
C ARG A 91 -2.90 1.68 -5.93
N LEU A 92 -1.83 2.15 -5.29
CA LEU A 92 -1.71 3.52 -4.79
C LEU A 92 -1.70 4.57 -5.91
N ASP A 93 -1.04 4.30 -7.04
CA ASP A 93 -1.01 5.22 -8.17
C ASP A 93 -2.36 5.25 -8.93
N ALA A 94 -3.09 4.13 -8.97
CA ALA A 94 -4.48 4.09 -9.44
C ALA A 94 -5.44 4.85 -8.49
N GLU A 95 -5.29 4.68 -7.18
CA GLU A 95 -6.09 5.34 -6.15
C GLU A 95 -5.89 6.86 -6.17
N LYS A 96 -4.64 7.35 -6.25
CA LYS A 96 -4.32 8.77 -6.44
C LYS A 96 -4.99 9.35 -7.68
N LYS A 97 -4.94 8.63 -8.81
CA LYS A 97 -5.57 9.07 -10.06
C LYS A 97 -7.10 9.14 -9.95
N ALA A 98 -7.71 8.15 -9.31
CA ALA A 98 -9.16 8.13 -9.06
C ALA A 98 -9.61 9.26 -8.11
N ASN A 99 -8.82 9.52 -7.07
CA ASN A 99 -9.08 10.60 -6.12
C ASN A 99 -8.93 11.98 -6.78
N GLN A 100 -7.85 12.21 -7.54
CA GLN A 100 -7.66 13.47 -8.27
C GLN A 100 -8.82 13.73 -9.25
N ALA A 101 -9.19 12.74 -10.07
CA ALA A 101 -10.33 12.88 -10.99
C ALA A 101 -11.65 13.19 -10.24
N ARG A 102 -11.88 12.59 -9.06
CA ARG A 102 -13.03 12.88 -8.20
C ARG A 102 -12.98 14.30 -7.64
N LEU A 103 -11.80 14.80 -7.26
CA LEU A 103 -11.59 16.17 -6.78
C LEU A 103 -11.82 17.19 -7.91
N ASP A 104 -11.30 16.93 -9.12
CA ASP A 104 -11.48 17.78 -10.29
C ASP A 104 -12.96 17.85 -10.71
N GLU A 105 -13.66 16.70 -10.73
CA GLU A 105 -15.11 16.67 -10.94
C GLU A 105 -15.89 17.44 -9.87
N LEU A 106 -15.51 17.31 -8.59
CA LEU A 106 -16.19 17.98 -7.48
C LEU A 106 -15.93 19.48 -7.52
N ALA A 107 -14.71 19.92 -7.85
CA ALA A 107 -14.36 21.31 -8.05
C ALA A 107 -15.13 21.92 -9.22
N LYS A 108 -15.25 21.20 -10.35
CA LYS A 108 -16.09 21.62 -11.48
C LYS A 108 -17.56 21.76 -11.07
N LYS A 109 -18.14 20.74 -10.44
CA LYS A 109 -19.54 20.76 -9.96
C LYS A 109 -19.78 21.89 -8.96
N LYS A 110 -18.81 22.18 -8.08
CA LYS A 110 -18.86 23.33 -7.15
C LYS A 110 -18.78 24.68 -7.85
N ALA A 111 -17.95 24.81 -8.89
CA ALA A 111 -17.88 26.04 -9.68
C ALA A 111 -19.18 26.27 -10.47
N GLU A 112 -19.77 25.21 -11.04
CA GLU A 112 -21.07 25.26 -11.73
C GLU A 112 -22.22 25.60 -10.75
N GLU A 113 -22.22 25.03 -9.55
CA GLU A 113 -23.18 25.33 -8.46
C GLU A 113 -23.07 26.79 -7.98
N VAL A 114 -21.84 27.31 -7.77
CA VAL A 114 -21.62 28.71 -7.37
C VAL A 114 -22.02 29.67 -8.49
N ALA A 115 -21.63 29.41 -9.74
CA ALA A 115 -22.01 30.25 -10.88
C ALA A 115 -23.54 30.30 -11.09
N ALA A 116 -24.25 29.18 -10.89
CA ALA A 116 -25.71 29.15 -10.94
C ALA A 116 -26.34 29.99 -9.80
N LEU A 117 -25.82 29.89 -8.58
CA LEU A 117 -26.28 30.69 -7.44
C LEU A 117 -25.97 32.18 -7.56
N GLU A 118 -24.88 32.56 -8.24
CA GLU A 118 -24.56 33.95 -8.55
C GLU A 118 -25.43 34.50 -9.69
N ALA A 119 -25.71 33.70 -10.72
CA ALA A 119 -26.66 34.05 -11.77
C ALA A 119 -28.09 34.26 -11.22
N GLU A 120 -28.59 33.36 -10.37
CA GLU A 120 -29.91 33.50 -9.74
C GLU A 120 -30.01 34.75 -8.84
N LYS A 121 -28.91 35.10 -8.14
CA LYS A 121 -28.83 36.34 -7.35
C LYS A 121 -28.81 37.59 -8.24
N ALA A 122 -28.08 37.55 -9.35
CA ALA A 122 -28.03 38.66 -10.30
C ALA A 122 -29.39 38.88 -10.99
N GLU A 123 -30.09 37.81 -11.37
CA GLU A 123 -31.44 37.88 -11.93
C GLU A 123 -32.45 38.44 -10.92
N LYS A 124 -32.38 37.99 -9.65
CA LYS A 124 -33.22 38.55 -8.57
C LYS A 124 -32.92 40.02 -8.28
N ALA A 125 -31.65 40.42 -8.26
CA ALA A 125 -31.26 41.82 -8.06
C ALA A 125 -31.75 42.72 -9.22
N ALA A 126 -31.58 42.27 -10.46
CA ALA A 126 -32.08 42.99 -11.64
C ALA A 126 -33.61 43.09 -11.65
N ALA A 127 -34.33 42.06 -11.19
CA ALA A 127 -35.79 42.11 -11.04
C ALA A 127 -36.25 43.08 -9.93
N GLU A 128 -35.51 43.19 -8.83
CA GLU A 128 -35.80 44.15 -7.75
C GLU A 128 -35.46 45.60 -8.16
N GLU A 129 -34.40 45.80 -8.95
CA GLU A 129 -34.04 47.11 -9.51
C GLU A 129 -35.03 47.58 -10.59
N ALA A 130 -35.45 46.67 -11.49
CA ALA A 130 -36.47 46.94 -12.51
C ALA A 130 -37.84 47.31 -11.91
N ALA A 131 -38.14 46.87 -10.69
CA ALA A 131 -39.35 47.26 -9.96
C ALA A 131 -39.32 48.67 -9.37
N LYS A 132 -38.21 49.42 -9.51
CA LYS A 132 -37.95 50.69 -8.79
C LYS A 132 -37.87 51.95 -9.66
N ALA A 133 -37.86 51.81 -10.99
CA ALA A 133 -38.04 52.94 -11.91
C ALA A 133 -39.51 53.00 -12.35
N PRO A 134 -40.23 54.15 -12.18
CA PRO A 134 -39.69 55.49 -12.48
C PRO A 134 -39.96 56.58 -11.43
N ALA A 135 -38.92 57.34 -11.06
CA ALA A 135 -38.98 58.75 -10.65
C ALA A 135 -37.55 59.34 -10.63
N VAL A 136 -37.26 60.33 -11.47
CA VAL A 136 -35.96 61.05 -11.58
C VAL A 136 -36.25 62.53 -11.88
N GLU A 137 -35.29 63.41 -11.55
CA GLU A 137 -35.37 64.88 -11.48
C GLU A 137 -36.25 65.37 -10.30
N GLU A 138 -35.87 66.41 -9.54
CA GLU A 138 -34.98 67.54 -9.86
C GLU A 138 -33.94 67.85 -8.75
N ALA A 139 -32.85 68.54 -9.11
CA ALA A 139 -31.78 69.11 -8.26
C ALA A 139 -31.25 70.38 -8.98
N PRO A 140 -30.62 71.42 -8.33
CA PRO A 140 -29.49 71.27 -7.40
C PRO A 140 -29.27 72.40 -6.33
N ALA A 141 -28.07 72.41 -5.72
CA ALA A 141 -27.41 73.47 -4.91
C ALA A 141 -27.98 73.73 -3.48
N GLU A 142 -27.20 74.17 -2.48
CA GLU A 142 -25.91 74.90 -2.48
C GLU A 142 -24.93 74.44 -1.37
N GLU A 143 -23.66 74.87 -1.44
CA GLU A 143 -22.54 74.65 -0.47
C GLU A 143 -22.52 75.76 0.63
N PRO A 144 -21.52 75.94 1.58
CA PRO A 144 -20.11 75.53 1.54
C PRO A 144 -19.35 75.14 2.87
N ALA A 145 -18.15 74.58 2.68
CA ALA A 145 -16.87 74.86 3.39
C ALA A 145 -16.54 74.47 4.86
N LYS A 146 -15.42 73.71 4.98
CA LYS A 146 -14.29 73.80 5.95
C LYS A 146 -14.52 73.37 7.43
N GLU A 147 -13.56 72.78 8.16
CA GLU A 147 -12.15 72.31 7.95
C GLU A 147 -11.94 71.07 8.90
N ASP A 148 -10.81 70.40 9.20
CA ASP A 148 -9.35 70.49 8.96
C ASP A 148 -8.68 69.07 9.06
N ASN A 149 -7.38 69.03 9.33
CA ASN A 149 -6.44 67.90 9.40
C ASN A 149 -6.58 66.99 10.66
N LYS A 150 -6.13 65.71 10.72
CA LYS A 150 -4.89 65.01 10.25
C LYS A 150 -3.71 65.19 11.22
N GLU A 151 -2.72 64.30 11.13
CA GLU A 151 -1.52 64.10 12.00
C GLU A 151 -1.80 63.55 13.42
N GLU A 152 -1.04 62.56 13.94
CA GLU A 152 -0.05 61.68 13.27
C GLU A 152 -0.03 60.25 13.89
N ALA A 153 1.12 59.74 14.33
CA ALA A 153 1.32 58.34 14.76
C ALA A 153 2.50 58.20 15.75
N ALA A 154 2.72 56.98 16.24
CA ALA A 154 3.94 56.46 16.89
C ALA A 154 4.45 57.12 18.20
N GLU A 155 4.30 56.39 19.31
CA GLU A 155 5.44 55.70 19.96
C GLU A 155 5.01 54.29 20.39
#